data_AF-A0ABD5WBK5-F1
#
_entry.id   AF-A0ABD5WBK5-F1
#
_cell.length_a   1.000
_cell.length_b   1.000
_cell.length_c   1.000
_cell.angle_alpha   90.00
_cell.angle_beta   90.00
_cell.angle_gamma   90.00
#
_symmetry.space_group_name_H-M   'P 1'
#
loop_
_entity.id
_entity.type
_entity.pdbx_description
1 polymer ?
#
loop_
_entity_poly.entity_id
_entity_poly.type
_entity_poly.pdbx_seq_one_letter_code
_entity_poly.pdbx_strand_id
1 'polypeptide(L)' 'MTQITISDPSEVQTGYWTIEVIEGGDLEAEIHLSPDLLPDIDDTAELRCFVEDYAELLRRFEDAGGIHL' A
#
# COMPACT_ATOMS: atom_id res chain seq x y z
N MET A 1 -14.68 -5.54 -7.79
CA MET A 1 -14.43 -4.08 -7.64
C MET A 1 -13.35 -3.97 -6.59
N THR A 2 -12.23 -3.35 -6.93
CA THR A 2 -11.06 -3.26 -6.07
C THR A 2 -11.08 -1.90 -5.38
N GLN A 3 -11.03 -1.89 -4.05
CA GLN A 3 -10.98 -0.71 -3.21
C GLN A 3 -9.60 -0.63 -2.57
N ILE A 4 -8.97 0.55 -2.61
CA ILE A 4 -7.68 0.81 -1.97
C ILE A 4 -7.89 1.89 -0.92
N THR A 5 -7.57 1.57 0.33
CA THR A 5 -7.61 2.50 1.47
C THR A 5 -6.18 2.79 1.90
N ILE A 6 -5.87 4.06 2.16
CA ILE A 6 -4.58 4.50 2.68
C ILE A 6 -4.83 5.23 3.99
N SER A 7 -4.19 4.79 5.06
CA SER A 7 -4.29 5.38 6.40
C SER A 7 -2.96 6.00 6.81
N ASP A 8 -3.04 7.20 7.36
CA ASP A 8 -1.87 7.92 7.85
C ASP A 8 -1.31 7.29 9.14
N PRO A 9 0.01 7.24 9.33
CA PRO A 9 0.63 6.72 10.56
C PRO A 9 0.10 7.37 11.85
N SER A 10 -0.33 8.62 11.78
CA SER A 10 -0.92 9.37 12.88
C SER A 10 -2.31 8.85 13.26
N GLU A 11 -3.05 8.26 12.31
CA GLU A 11 -4.40 7.73 12.55
C GLU A 11 -4.37 6.35 13.22
N VAL A 12 -3.44 5.48 12.82
CA VAL A 12 -3.37 4.09 13.29
C VAL A 12 -2.47 3.87 14.52
N GLN A 13 -1.76 4.90 15.00
CA GLN A 13 -0.79 4.84 16.11
C GLN A 13 0.36 3.82 15.94
N THR A 14 0.48 3.21 14.77
CA THR A 14 1.56 2.26 14.46
C THR A 14 2.86 2.98 14.10
N GLY A 15 2.77 4.24 13.67
CA GLY A 15 3.89 4.98 13.11
C GLY A 15 4.24 4.56 11.69
N TYR A 16 3.38 3.80 11.00
CA TYR A 16 3.54 3.39 9.59
C TYR A 16 2.35 3.86 8.78
N TRP A 17 2.57 4.21 7.51
CA TRP A 17 1.50 4.30 6.53
C TRP A 17 0.95 2.91 6.27
N THR A 18 -0.36 2.75 6.40
CA THR A 18 -1.03 1.47 6.15
C THR A 18 -1.81 1.57 4.84
N ILE A 19 -1.60 0.61 3.96
CA ILE A 19 -2.34 0.48 2.70
C ILE A 19 -3.08 -0.83 2.72
N GLU A 20 -4.39 -0.77 2.57
CA GLU A 20 -5.28 -1.92 2.52
C GLU A 20 -5.87 -2.05 1.12
N VAL A 21 -5.74 -3.23 0.52
CA VAL A 21 -6.34 -3.56 -0.77
C VAL A 21 -7.45 -4.57 -0.53
N ILE A 22 -8.68 -4.14 -0.79
CA ILE A 22 -9.89 -4.95 -0.62
C ILE A 22 -10.46 -5.27 -2.01
N GLU A 23 -10.56 -6.56 -2.34
CA GLU A 23 -11.19 -7.02 -3.59
C GLU A 23 -12.37 -7.94 -3.28
N GLY A 24 -13.53 -7.65 -3.86
CA GLY A 24 -14.73 -8.49 -3.67
C GLY A 24 -15.31 -8.47 -2.25
N GLY A 25 -14.72 -7.70 -1.33
CA GLY A 25 -15.08 -7.65 0.09
C GLY A 25 -14.06 -8.33 1.01
N ASP A 26 -13.04 -8.98 0.45
CA ASP A 26 -11.96 -9.64 1.17
C ASP A 26 -10.67 -8.78 1.13
N LEU A 27 -9.90 -8.81 2.22
CA LEU A 27 -8.60 -8.14 2.30
C LEU A 27 -7.56 -8.99 1.59
N GLU A 28 -7.09 -8.53 0.43
CA GLU A 28 -6.12 -9.24 -0.39
C GLU A 28 -4.68 -8.92 0.02
N ALA A 29 -4.41 -7.67 0.40
CA ALA A 29 -3.09 -7.23 0.80
C ALA A 29 -3.14 -6.09 1.82
N GLU A 30 -2.20 -6.13 2.77
CA GLU A 30 -1.92 -5.06 3.72
C GLU A 30 -0.42 -4.74 3.66
N ILE A 31 -0.09 -3.46 3.49
CA ILE A 31 1.30 -3.00 3.36
C ILE A 31 1.55 -1.93 4.41
N HIS A 32 2.62 -2.12 5.18
CA HIS A 32 3.10 -1.15 6.16
C HIS A 32 4.37 -0.48 5.64
N LEU A 33 4.29 0.82 5.36
CA LEU A 33 5.43 1.63 4.93
C LEU A 33 5.88 2.52 6.08
N SER A 34 7.15 2.42 6.44
CA SER A 34 7.72 3.31 7.45
C SER A 34 7.80 4.73 6.87
N PRO A 35 7.37 5.76 7.61
CA PRO A 35 7.56 7.15 7.18
C PRO A 35 9.04 7.48 7.01
N ASP A 36 9.95 6.78 7.69
CA ASP A 36 11.40 6.90 7.48
C ASP A 36 11.87 6.44 6.08
N LEU A 37 11.12 5.57 5.39
CA LEU A 37 11.43 5.16 4.02
C LEU A 37 11.02 6.22 2.99
N LEU A 38 10.08 7.09 3.36
CA LEU A 38 9.55 8.15 2.50
C LEU A 38 9.54 9.48 3.28
N PRO A 39 10.70 9.94 3.77
CA PRO A 39 10.78 11.10 4.68
C PRO A 39 10.43 12.43 3.98
N ASP A 40 10.45 12.45 2.64
CA ASP A 40 10.15 13.61 1.80
C ASP A 40 8.70 13.62 1.26
N ILE A 41 7.91 12.57 1.52
CA ILE A 41 6.50 12.54 1.07
C ILE A 41 5.64 13.24 2.13
N ASP A 42 5.50 14.55 1.97
CA ASP A 42 4.59 15.39 2.77
C ASP A 42 3.16 15.38 2.18
N ASP A 43 3.02 14.95 0.92
CA ASP A 43 1.79 15.04 0.14
C ASP A 43 1.15 13.66 -0.13
N THR A 44 -0.11 13.49 0.29
CA THR A 44 -0.91 12.27 0.08
C THR A 44 -1.04 11.90 -1.40
N ALA A 45 -0.89 12.86 -2.33
CA ALA A 45 -0.92 12.62 -3.77
C ALA A 45 0.34 11.88 -4.28
N GLU A 46 1.52 12.22 -3.78
CA GLU A 46 2.77 11.53 -4.13
C GLU A 46 2.79 10.13 -3.51
N LEU A 47 2.31 10.00 -2.27
CA LEU A 47 2.10 8.70 -1.65
C LEU A 47 1.15 7.84 -2.48
N ARG A 48 0.02 8.41 -2.94
CA ARG A 48 -0.93 7.69 -3.78
C ARG A 48 -0.30 7.21 -5.09
N CYS A 49 0.50 8.05 -5.74
CA CYS A 49 1.22 7.67 -6.96
C CYS A 49 2.23 6.54 -6.68
N PHE A 50 2.96 6.61 -5.57
CA PHE A 50 3.85 5.53 -5.13
C PHE A 50 3.09 4.23 -4.85
N VAL A 51 1.93 4.31 -4.19
CA VAL A 51 1.08 3.14 -3.90
C VAL A 51 0.48 2.55 -5.15
N GLU A 52 0.07 3.37 -6.13
CA GLU A 52 -0.42 2.90 -7.42
C GLU A 52 0.69 2.19 -8.21
N ASP A 53 1.91 2.74 -8.22
CA ASP A 53 3.08 2.11 -8.85
C ASP A 53 3.49 0.81 -8.13
N TYR A 54 3.47 0.82 -6.80
CA TYR A 54 3.75 -0.37 -5.98
C TYR A 54 2.67 -1.44 -6.13
N ALA A 55 1.39 -1.07 -6.24
CA ALA A 55 0.31 -2.00 -6.52
C ALA A 55 0.42 -2.60 -7.93
N GLU A 56 0.85 -1.82 -8.92
CA GLU A 56 1.16 -2.36 -10.25
C GLU A 56 2.35 -3.34 -10.19
N LEU A 57 3.37 -3.01 -9.40
CA LEU A 57 4.53 -3.88 -9.17
C LEU A 57 4.10 -5.20 -8.51
N LEU A 58 3.28 -5.15 -7.45
CA LEU A 58 2.71 -6.35 -6.82
C LEU A 58 1.91 -7.21 -7.80
N ARG A 59 1.06 -6.60 -8.63
CA ARG A 59 0.32 -7.34 -9.68
C ARG A 59 1.25 -8.01 -10.67
N ARG A 60 2.36 -7.37 -11.06
CA ARG A 60 3.37 -7.99 -11.93
C ARG A 60 4.06 -9.18 -11.25
N PHE A 61 4.27 -9.12 -9.93
CA PHE A 61 4.81 -10.25 -9.18
C PHE A 61 3.82 -11.41 -9.04
N GLU A 62 2.52 -11.14 -8.89
CA GLU A 62 1.48 -12.17 -8.92
C GLU A 62 1.32 -12.79 -10.32
N ASP A 63 1.27 -11.98 -11.37
CA ASP A 63 1.13 -12.43 -12.77
C ASP A 63 2.37 -13.23 -13.23
N ALA A 64 3.55 -12.93 -12.65
CA ALA A 64 4.78 -13.69 -12.85
C ALA A 64 4.81 -15.05 -12.10
N GLY A 65 3.76 -15.42 -11.36
CA GLY A 65 3.70 -16.67 -10.60
C GLY A 65 4.41 -16.56 -9.25
N GLY A 66 3.87 -15.68 -8.39
CA GLY A 66 4.41 -15.25 -7.11
C GLY A 66 5.21 -16.30 -6.32
N ILE A 67 6.43 -15.93 -5.93
CA ILE A 67 7.14 -16.60 -4.83
C ILE A 67 6.43 -16.18 -3.54
N HIS A 68 5.71 -17.13 -2.94
CA HIS A 68 5.21 -17.05 -1.57
C HIS A 68 6.41 -16.83 -0.63
N LEU A 69 6.45 -15.67 0.04
CA LEU A 69 7.38 -15.39 1.15
C LEU A 69 6.60 -15.38 2.47
#